data_AF-A0A7C5EJG2-F1
#
_entry.id   AF-A0A7C5EJG2-F1
#
_cell.length_a   1.000
_cell.length_b   1.000
_cell.length_c   1.000
_cell.angle_alpha   90.00
_cell.angle_beta   90.00
_cell.angle_gamma   90.00
#
_symmetry.space_group_name_H-M   'P 1'
#
loop_
_entity.id
_entity.type
_entity.pdbx_description
1 polymer ?
#
loop_
_entity_poly.entity_id
_entity_poly.type
_entity_poly.pdbx_seq_one_letter_code
_entity_poly.pdbx_strand_id
1 'polypeptide(L)'
;MLKDSERYILTTGKASVMRDVLAFLHARAESEGETIPRTLPGPEEFAKAGFDRMILELRRPKSPWVGDSPTVKNLRSSRLGRVLVVTGDAASPEILREIDALRRPRLIPAHLASGLVSPVRTLIHSLRPAAQN
;
A
#
# COMPACT_ATOMS: atom_id res chain seq x y z
N MET A 1 23.87 -23.04 17.90
CA MET A 1 22.72 -23.36 17.02
C MET A 1 22.00 -22.07 16.68
N LEU A 2 22.29 -21.50 15.50
CA LEU A 2 21.66 -20.26 15.04
C LEU A 2 20.22 -20.58 14.63
N LYS A 3 19.31 -20.02 15.42
CA LYS A 3 17.88 -20.22 15.32
C LYS A 3 17.36 -19.26 14.22
N ASP A 4 17.20 -19.75 12.99
CA ASP A 4 16.66 -18.95 11.88
C ASP A 4 15.27 -18.41 12.23
N SER A 5 15.12 -17.10 12.06
CA SER A 5 13.85 -16.37 12.14
C SER A 5 13.37 -16.14 10.71
N GLU A 6 12.12 -16.46 10.40
CA GLU A 6 11.58 -16.17 9.07
C GLU A 6 11.54 -14.65 8.82
N ARG A 7 12.17 -14.24 7.72
CA ARG A 7 12.32 -12.84 7.31
C ARG A 7 11.56 -12.62 6.02
N TYR A 8 10.63 -11.67 6.04
CA TYR A 8 9.92 -11.20 4.86
C TYR A 8 10.53 -9.89 4.39
N ILE A 9 10.89 -9.81 3.11
CA ILE A 9 11.42 -8.59 2.49
C ILE A 9 10.57 -8.25 1.27
N LEU A 10 9.95 -7.08 1.31
CA LEU A 10 9.27 -6.47 0.17
C LEU A 10 10.08 -5.28 -0.33
N THR A 11 10.37 -5.24 -1.62
CA THR A 11 10.92 -4.05 -2.29
C THR A 11 9.99 -3.60 -3.39
N THR A 12 9.64 -2.32 -3.43
CA THR A 12 8.76 -1.76 -4.45
C THR A 12 9.11 -0.31 -4.78
N GLY A 13 9.02 0.07 -6.05
CA GLY A 13 9.06 1.47 -6.50
C GLY A 13 7.67 2.02 -6.89
N LYS A 14 6.60 1.22 -6.73
CA LYS A 14 5.26 1.65 -7.10
C LYS A 14 4.64 2.50 -5.98
N ALA A 15 4.40 3.78 -6.24
CA ALA A 15 3.86 4.72 -5.26
C ALA A 15 2.51 4.32 -4.66
N SER A 16 1.64 3.66 -5.45
CA SER A 16 0.38 3.11 -4.92
C SER A 16 0.62 2.02 -3.88
N VAL A 17 1.49 1.06 -4.17
CA VAL A 17 1.85 -0.03 -3.26
C VAL A 17 2.53 0.52 -2.00
N MET A 18 3.41 1.51 -2.14
CA MET A 18 4.07 2.15 -0.99
C MET A 18 3.04 2.81 -0.05
N ARG A 19 2.08 3.56 -0.60
CA ARG A 19 1.00 4.18 0.19
C ARG A 19 0.09 3.15 0.86
N ASP A 20 -0.34 2.12 0.12
CA ASP A 20 -1.21 1.07 0.64
C ASP A 20 -0.55 0.31 1.79
N VAL A 21 0.74 -0.01 1.65
CA VAL A 21 1.51 -0.69 2.71
C VAL A 21 1.68 0.21 3.93
N LEU A 22 2.00 1.50 3.76
CA LEU A 22 2.12 2.42 4.90
C LEU A 22 0.79 2.58 5.62
N ALA A 23 -0.32 2.77 4.89
CA ALA A 23 -1.65 2.85 5.47
C ALA A 23 -2.02 1.57 6.25
N PHE A 24 -1.70 0.40 5.68
CA PHE A 24 -1.91 -0.88 6.33
C PHE A 24 -1.14 -1.01 7.64
N LEU A 25 0.15 -0.65 7.65
CA LEU A 25 1.00 -0.72 8.84
C LEU A 25 0.54 0.25 9.93
N HIS A 26 0.14 1.47 9.56
CA HIS A 26 -0.44 2.44 10.50
C HIS A 26 -1.74 1.91 11.12
N ALA A 27 -2.69 1.46 10.30
CA ALA A 27 -3.98 0.96 10.80
C ALA A 27 -3.84 -0.25 11.74
N ARG A 28 -2.91 -1.16 11.45
CA ARG A 28 -2.64 -2.32 12.31
C ARG A 28 -2.02 -1.91 13.64
N ALA A 29 -1.01 -1.03 13.62
CA ALA A 29 -0.39 -0.53 14.83
C ALA A 29 -1.38 0.26 15.72
N GLU A 30 -2.20 1.13 15.14
CA GLU A 30 -3.21 1.91 15.87
C GLU A 30 -4.31 1.05 16.50
N SER A 31 -4.85 0.10 15.72
CA SER A 31 -5.94 -0.78 16.17
C SER A 31 -5.57 -1.62 17.39
N GLU A 32 -4.29 -1.79 17.66
CA GLU A 32 -3.77 -2.71 18.68
C GLU A 32 -3.02 -1.95 19.79
N GLY A 33 -3.13 -0.62 19.81
CA GLY A 33 -2.56 0.23 20.85
C GLY A 33 -1.03 0.34 20.82
N GLU A 34 -0.39 -0.11 19.75
CA GLU A 34 1.06 0.04 19.57
C GLU A 34 1.38 1.49 19.22
N THR A 35 2.39 2.06 19.88
CA THR A 35 2.87 3.39 19.51
C THR A 35 3.52 3.34 18.13
N ILE A 36 2.86 3.90 17.12
CA ILE A 36 3.46 4.09 15.81
C ILE A 36 4.76 4.90 15.99
N PRO A 37 5.88 4.47 15.40
CA PRO A 37 7.11 5.22 15.47
C PRO A 37 6.90 6.61 14.87
N ARG A 38 7.25 7.67 15.59
CA ARG A 38 7.20 9.06 15.08
C ARG A 38 7.94 9.27 13.76
N THR A 39 8.87 8.37 13.43
CA THR A 39 9.64 8.43 12.19
C THR A 39 8.94 7.78 11.00
N LEU A 40 7.90 6.97 11.20
CA LEU A 40 7.20 6.25 10.13
C LEU A 40 6.30 7.25 9.40
N PRO A 41 6.64 7.65 8.16
CA PRO A 41 5.86 8.67 7.48
C PRO A 41 4.44 8.16 7.26
N GLY A 42 3.46 9.02 7.52
CA GLY A 42 2.08 8.76 7.13
C GLY A 42 1.96 8.65 5.59
N PRO A 43 0.86 8.08 5.06
CA PRO A 43 0.64 7.96 3.62
C PRO A 43 0.73 9.30 2.87
N GLU A 44 0.28 10.38 3.51
CA GLU A 44 0.33 11.74 2.95
C GLU A 44 1.72 12.37 3.04
N GLU A 45 2.44 12.13 4.12
CA GLU A 45 3.82 12.61 4.31
C GLU A 45 4.77 11.91 3.32
N PHE A 46 4.54 10.62 3.06
CA PHE A 46 5.25 9.87 2.05
C PHE A 46 5.16 10.53 0.66
N ALA A 47 3.96 10.97 0.26
CA ALA A 47 3.74 11.61 -1.02
C ALA A 47 4.54 12.92 -1.18
N LYS A 48 4.78 13.63 -0.06
CA LYS A 48 5.54 14.88 -0.02
C LYS A 48 7.05 14.66 0.10
N ALA A 49 7.49 13.52 0.63
CA ALA A 49 8.88 13.25 0.98
C ALA A 49 9.78 12.83 -0.20
N GLY A 50 9.21 12.52 -1.38
CA GLY A 50 9.96 12.25 -2.62
C GLY A 50 10.77 10.95 -2.58
N PHE A 51 10.18 9.86 -2.09
CA PHE A 51 10.78 8.53 -2.12
C PHE A 51 10.51 7.84 -3.47
N ASP A 52 11.55 7.27 -4.07
CA ASP A 52 11.48 6.52 -5.33
C ASP A 52 11.24 5.01 -5.09
N ARG A 53 11.56 4.54 -3.88
CA ARG A 53 11.53 3.12 -3.53
C ARG A 53 11.28 2.93 -2.03
N MET A 54 10.65 1.82 -1.70
CA MET A 54 10.47 1.33 -0.34
C MET A 54 11.04 -0.08 -0.21
N ILE A 55 11.71 -0.32 0.92
CA ILE A 55 12.09 -1.64 1.41
C ILE A 55 11.35 -1.85 2.72
N LEU A 56 10.49 -2.87 2.79
CA LEU A 56 9.84 -3.33 4.00
C LEU A 56 10.46 -4.66 4.42
N GLU A 57 10.97 -4.72 5.64
CA GLU A 57 11.47 -5.92 6.28
C GLU A 57 10.62 -6.26 7.50
N LEU A 58 9.94 -7.40 7.49
CA LEU A 58 9.21 -7.91 8.65
C LEU A 58 9.82 -9.22 9.10
N ARG A 59 10.08 -9.33 10.41
CA ARG A 59 10.60 -10.55 11.03
C ARG A 59 9.50 -11.25 11.80
N ARG A 60 9.46 -12.57 11.73
CA ARG A 60 8.65 -13.35 12.65
C ARG A 60 9.45 -13.66 13.92
N PRO A 61 8.97 -13.28 15.11
CA PRO A 61 9.59 -13.70 16.36
C PRO A 61 9.44 -15.22 16.56
N LYS A 62 10.47 -15.85 17.10
CA LYS A 62 10.56 -17.32 17.22
C LYS A 62 9.64 -17.93 18.28
N SER A 63 9.22 -17.14 19.27
CA SER A 63 8.22 -17.57 20.24
C SER A 63 6.83 -17.36 19.67
N PRO A 64 5.92 -18.37 19.71
CA PRO A 64 4.52 -18.10 19.46
C PRO A 64 4.09 -17.00 20.43
N TRP A 65 3.47 -15.96 19.89
CA TRP A 65 3.02 -14.86 20.71
C TRP A 65 1.85 -15.37 21.53
N VAL A 66 1.98 -15.30 22.85
CA VAL A 66 0.94 -15.66 23.80
C VAL A 66 0.20 -14.38 24.15
N GLY A 67 -0.99 -14.17 23.57
CA GLY A 67 -1.90 -13.07 23.88
C GLY A 67 -2.34 -12.24 22.68
N ASP A 68 -3.32 -11.37 22.91
CA ASP A 68 -3.96 -10.42 21.96
C ASP A 68 -3.05 -9.23 21.59
N SER A 69 -1.76 -9.52 21.40
CA SER A 69 -0.74 -8.51 21.14
C SER A 69 -0.75 -8.03 19.69
N PRO A 70 -0.20 -6.82 19.43
CA PRO A 70 -0.22 -6.23 18.10
C PRO A 70 0.37 -7.16 17.02
N THR A 71 -0.38 -7.38 15.95
CA THR A 71 -0.01 -8.20 14.80
C THR A 71 1.22 -7.64 14.08
N VAL A 72 1.48 -6.33 14.20
CA VAL A 72 2.74 -5.70 13.78
C VAL A 72 3.28 -4.83 14.90
N LYS A 73 4.53 -5.03 15.31
CA LYS A 73 5.19 -4.25 16.38
C LYS A 73 6.61 -3.86 16.05
N ASN A 74 7.22 -3.07 16.95
CA ASN A 74 8.63 -2.67 16.83
C ASN A 74 8.95 -2.04 15.47
N LEU A 75 7.96 -1.38 14.88
CA LEU A 75 8.16 -0.71 13.60
C LEU A 75 9.27 0.32 13.77
N ARG A 76 10.09 0.46 12.74
CA ARG A 76 11.08 1.50 12.62
C ARG A 76 11.12 1.89 11.16
N SER A 77 11.45 3.14 10.92
CA SER A 77 11.67 3.65 9.58
C SER A 77 12.96 4.43 9.52
N SER A 78 13.61 4.37 8.38
CA SER A 78 14.79 5.16 8.09
C SER A 78 14.78 5.58 6.62
N ARG A 79 15.49 6.68 6.35
CA ARG A 79 15.67 7.21 5.01
C ARG A 79 17.10 6.97 4.56
N LEU A 80 17.24 6.35 3.39
CA LEU A 80 18.52 6.17 2.71
C LEU A 80 18.44 6.82 1.32
N GLY A 81 18.86 8.07 1.22
CA GLY A 81 18.70 8.87 -0.01
C GLY A 81 17.22 9.06 -0.36
N ARG A 82 16.78 8.46 -1.47
CA ARG A 82 15.37 8.42 -1.92
C ARG A 82 14.68 7.07 -1.64
N VAL A 83 15.29 6.24 -0.80
CA VAL A 83 14.72 4.95 -0.38
C VAL A 83 14.16 5.07 1.04
N LEU A 84 12.90 4.69 1.22
CA LEU A 84 12.31 4.48 2.53
C LEU A 84 12.57 3.04 2.97
N VAL A 85 13.17 2.84 4.13
CA VAL A 85 13.34 1.52 4.73
C VAL A 85 12.42 1.45 5.93
N VAL A 86 11.57 0.43 5.98
CA VAL A 86 10.68 0.13 7.12
C VAL A 86 11.04 -1.25 7.63
N THR A 87 11.26 -1.38 8.93
CA THR A 87 11.58 -2.66 9.58
C THR A 87 10.60 -2.90 10.72
N GLY A 88 10.25 -4.13 11.02
CA GLY A 88 9.45 -4.46 12.21
C GLY A 88 9.28 -5.95 12.41
N ASP A 89 8.41 -6.29 13.35
CA ASP A 89 8.04 -7.67 13.64
C ASP A 89 6.60 -7.93 13.21
N ALA A 90 6.33 -9.08 12.58
CA ALA A 90 5.00 -9.57 12.27
C ALA A 90 4.68 -10.79 13.14
N ALA A 91 3.58 -10.73 13.87
CA ALA A 91 3.15 -11.80 14.77
C ALA A 91 2.61 -13.02 13.99
N SER A 92 1.98 -12.80 12.83
CA SER A 92 1.29 -13.85 12.07
C SER A 92 1.70 -13.91 10.57
N PRO A 93 1.65 -15.12 9.96
CA PRO A 93 1.87 -15.28 8.51
C PRO A 93 0.83 -14.57 7.65
N GLU A 94 -0.41 -14.44 8.13
CA GLU A 94 -1.53 -13.86 7.39
C GLU A 94 -1.25 -12.40 7.02
N ILE A 95 -0.61 -11.64 7.91
CA ILE A 95 -0.18 -10.26 7.62
C ILE A 95 0.76 -10.21 6.41
N LEU A 96 1.68 -11.16 6.29
CA LEU A 96 2.60 -11.22 5.16
C LEU A 96 1.84 -11.50 3.85
N ARG A 97 0.76 -12.31 3.93
CA ARG A 97 -0.12 -12.58 2.78
C ARG A 97 -0.96 -11.36 2.41
N GLU A 98 -1.49 -10.63 3.39
CA GLU A 98 -2.24 -9.38 3.16
C GLU A 98 -1.36 -8.33 2.50
N ILE A 99 -0.12 -8.15 2.98
CA ILE A 99 0.86 -7.23 2.38
C ILE A 99 1.20 -7.64 0.94
N ASP A 100 1.38 -8.94 0.67
CA ASP A 100 1.64 -9.40 -0.70
C ASP A 100 0.44 -9.17 -1.62
N ALA A 101 -0.79 -9.28 -1.10
CA ALA A 101 -2.00 -8.97 -1.85
C ALA A 101 -2.08 -7.50 -2.27
N LEU A 102 -1.50 -6.56 -1.51
CA LEU A 102 -1.43 -5.13 -1.88
C LEU A 102 -0.60 -4.86 -3.14
N ARG A 103 0.26 -5.81 -3.54
CA ARG A 103 1.03 -5.71 -4.79
C ARG A 103 0.23 -6.10 -6.01
N ARG A 104 -0.83 -6.89 -5.82
CA ARG A 104 -1.65 -7.40 -6.91
C ARG A 104 -2.47 -6.24 -7.47
N PRO A 105 -2.58 -6.11 -8.81
CA PRO A 105 -3.56 -5.22 -9.39
C PRO A 105 -4.92 -5.57 -8.78
N ARG A 106 -5.55 -4.61 -8.09
CA ARG A 106 -6.96 -4.74 -7.72
C ARG A 106 -7.71 -4.72 -9.03
N LEU A 107 -7.95 -5.90 -9.60
CA LEU A 107 -8.86 -6.06 -10.73
C LEU A 107 -10.23 -5.68 -10.18
N ILE A 108 -10.57 -4.40 -10.27
CA ILE A 108 -11.94 -3.96 -10.07
C ILE A 108 -12.74 -4.75 -11.10
N PRO A 109 -13.70 -5.56 -10.67
CA PRO A 109 -14.49 -6.28 -11.63
C PRO A 109 -15.20 -5.26 -12.53
N ALA A 110 -15.01 -5.38 -13.85
CA ALA A 110 -15.48 -4.40 -14.84
C ALA A 110 -17.00 -4.11 -14.76
N HIS A 111 -17.76 -4.95 -14.07
CA HIS A 111 -19.19 -4.77 -13.82
C HIS A 111 -19.55 -3.63 -12.84
N LEU A 112 -18.60 -3.07 -12.08
CA LEU A 112 -18.85 -1.90 -11.23
C LEU A 112 -18.43 -0.56 -11.87
N ALA A 113 -17.75 -0.59 -13.02
CA ALA A 113 -17.33 0.61 -13.74
C ALA A 113 -18.37 1.13 -14.76
N SER A 114 -19.55 0.51 -14.87
CA SER A 114 -20.57 0.90 -15.86
C SER A 114 -21.55 2.00 -15.38
N GLY A 115 -21.24 2.70 -14.30
CA GLY A 115 -22.16 3.68 -13.68
C GLY A 115 -21.89 5.15 -13.98
N LEU A 116 -20.82 5.52 -14.70
CA LEU A 116 -20.48 6.92 -14.95
C LEU A 116 -20.09 7.16 -16.41
N VAL A 117 -21.09 7.13 -17.30
CA VAL A 117 -20.97 7.81 -18.59
C VAL A 117 -22.09 8.84 -18.67
N SER A 118 -21.72 10.10 -18.41
CA SER A 118 -22.55 11.27 -18.65
C SER A 118 -22.84 11.38 -20.15
N PRO A 119 -24.10 11.56 -20.61
CA PRO A 119 -24.37 11.84 -22.01
C PRO A 119 -24.18 13.34 -22.26
N VAL A 120 -22.96 13.75 -22.59
CA VAL A 120 -22.76 14.98 -23.37
C VAL A 120 -22.70 14.56 -24.84
N ARG A 121 -23.85 14.61 -25.51
CA ARG A 121 -23.90 14.63 -26.98
C ARG A 121 -24.62 15.89 -27.44
N THR A 122 -23.77 16.87 -27.71
CA THR A 122 -23.98 18.05 -28.54
C THR A 122 -24.77 17.70 -29.81
N LEU A 123 -25.95 18.31 -29.96
CA LEU A 123 -26.67 18.39 -31.23
C LEU A 123 -25.96 19.41 -32.13
N ILE A 124 -25.15 18.94 -33.08
CA ILE A 124 -24.81 19.70 -34.29
C ILE A 124 -25.11 18.79 -35.47
N HIS A 125 -26.25 19.01 -36.10
CA HIS A 125 -26.52 18.49 -37.44
C HIS A 125 -27.54 19.38 -38.15
N SER A 126 -27.08 20.13 -39.14
CA SER A 126 -27.78 20.38 -40.41
C SER A 126 -26.79 21.14 -41.31
N LEU A 127 -25.91 20.45 -42.04
CA LEU A 127 -26.11 19.96 -43.41
C LEU A 127 -26.64 21.02 -44.38
N ARG A 128 -25.68 21.66 -45.06
CA ARG A 128 -25.81 22.38 -46.32
C ARG A 128 -25.93 21.36 -47.47
N PRO A 129 -26.92 21.46 -48.37
CA PRO A 129 -26.83 20.82 -49.67
C PRO A 129 -26.31 21.78 -50.74
N ALA A 130 -25.62 21.18 -51.71
CA ALA A 130 -24.92 21.80 -52.82
C ALA A 130 -25.88 22.32 -53.90
N ALA A 131 -25.36 23.29 -54.66
CA ALA A 131 -25.94 23.82 -55.89
C ALA A 131 -25.98 22.77 -57.01
N GLN A 132 -27.04 22.80 -57.83
CA GLN A 132 -27.00 22.49 -59.26
C GLN A 132 -27.99 23.40 -59.99
N ASN A 133 -27.53 23.95 -61.13
CA ASN A 133 -28.30 24.67 -62.14
C ASN A 133 -29.33 23.76 -62.82
#